data_AF-A0A915Z689-F1
#
_entry.id   AF-A0A915Z689-F1
#
_cell.length_a   1.000
_cell.length_b   1.000
_cell.length_c   1.000
_cell.angle_alpha   90.00
_cell.angle_beta   90.00
_cell.angle_gamma   90.00
#
_symmetry.space_group_name_H-M   'P 1'
#
loop_
_entity.id
_entity.type
_entity.pdbx_description
1 polymer ?
#
loop_
_entity_poly.entity_id
_entity_poly.type
_entity_poly.pdbx_seq_one_letter_code
_entity_poly.pdbx_strand_id
1 'polypeptide(L)'
;MSYRSRLVEEFRRKLITLFLKKPVQVQPDINFTGKWRLYFDPSGVRVKTAADIAICPNINLIQEPLNPGPPPGDANDNPHARIIVELAVCEDMAYLIEKCEKWLL
;
A
#
# COMPACT_ATOMS: atom_id res chain seq x y z
N MET A 1 -4.17 11.63 19.30
CA MET A 1 -4.29 10.70 18.15
C MET A 1 -5.60 11.04 17.43
N SER A 2 -5.56 11.31 16.12
CA SER A 2 -6.75 11.74 15.34
C SER A 2 -7.76 10.59 15.18
N TYR A 3 -9.06 10.90 15.05
CA TYR A 3 -10.12 9.93 14.74
C TYR A 3 -9.76 9.08 13.52
N ARG A 4 -9.22 9.72 12.47
CA ARG A 4 -8.72 9.07 11.26
C ARG A 4 -7.65 8.04 11.57
N SER A 5 -6.63 8.41 12.35
CA SER A 5 -5.54 7.50 12.71
C SER A 5 -6.07 6.28 13.46
N ARG A 6 -7.07 6.45 14.33
CA ARG A 6 -7.71 5.33 15.02
C ARG A 6 -8.50 4.43 14.07
N LEU A 7 -9.26 5.00 13.13
CA LEU A 7 -10.02 4.25 12.14
C LEU A 7 -9.09 3.41 11.23
N VAL A 8 -8.01 4.02 10.73
CA VAL A 8 -7.00 3.35 9.92
C VAL A 8 -6.39 2.18 10.70
N GLU A 9 -5.98 2.40 11.95
CA GLU A 9 -5.39 1.34 12.78
C GLU A 9 -6.38 0.21 13.10
N GLU A 10 -7.64 0.52 13.41
CA GLU A 10 -8.67 -0.49 13.64
C GLU A 10 -8.99 -1.29 12.36
N PHE A 11 -9.07 -0.62 11.22
CA PHE A 11 -9.31 -1.30 9.95
C PHE A 11 -8.10 -2.15 9.52
N ARG A 12 -6.86 -1.67 9.71
CA ARG A 12 -5.64 -2.45 9.55
C ARG A 12 -5.67 -3.71 10.42
N ARG A 13 -5.98 -3.57 11.71
CA ARG A 13 -6.12 -4.70 12.64
C ARG A 13 -7.17 -5.71 12.17
N LYS A 14 -8.32 -5.24 11.68
CA LYS A 14 -9.38 -6.10 11.16
C LYS A 14 -8.98 -6.82 9.86
N LEU A 15 -8.31 -6.14 8.92
CA LEU A 15 -7.78 -6.76 7.71
C LEU A 15 -6.74 -7.82 8.06
N ILE A 16 -5.76 -7.46 8.89
CA ILE A 16 -4.74 -8.37 9.41
C ILE A 16 -5.43 -9.58 10.05
N THR A 17 -6.45 -9.37 10.88
CA THR A 17 -7.22 -10.45 11.50
C THR A 17 -7.98 -11.30 10.47
N LEU A 18 -8.61 -10.69 9.47
CA LEU A 18 -9.36 -11.38 8.42
C LEU A 18 -8.46 -12.27 7.57
N PHE A 19 -7.28 -11.77 7.20
CA PHE A 19 -6.29 -12.49 6.42
C PHE A 19 -5.50 -13.51 7.27
N LEU A 20 -5.24 -13.25 8.55
CA LEU A 20 -4.48 -14.15 9.45
C LEU A 20 -5.33 -15.21 10.17
N LYS A 21 -6.65 -15.04 10.35
CA LYS A 21 -7.49 -15.98 11.15
C LYS A 21 -8.13 -17.12 10.36
N LYS A 22 -8.14 -17.09 9.03
CA LYS A 22 -8.31 -18.32 8.24
C LYS A 22 -6.92 -18.94 8.08
N PRO A 23 -6.76 -20.28 8.07
CA PRO A 23 -5.51 -20.92 7.67
C PRO A 23 -5.36 -20.83 6.14
N VAL A 24 -5.67 -19.67 5.55
CA VAL A 24 -4.86 -19.21 4.45
C VAL A 24 -3.55 -18.95 5.15
N GLN A 25 -2.53 -19.77 4.88
CA GLN A 25 -1.17 -19.31 5.13
C GLN A 25 -1.19 -17.85 4.68
N VAL A 26 -1.06 -16.88 5.59
CA VAL A 26 -0.71 -15.55 5.12
C VAL A 26 0.62 -15.83 4.50
N GLN A 27 0.51 -15.93 3.19
CA GLN A 27 1.54 -16.23 2.25
C GLN A 27 2.76 -15.49 2.82
N PRO A 28 3.92 -16.14 3.06
CA PRO A 28 5.12 -15.45 3.54
C PRO A 28 5.41 -14.14 2.75
N ASP A 29 4.77 -14.04 1.59
CA ASP A 29 4.47 -13.02 0.61
C ASP A 29 3.73 -11.75 1.06
N ILE A 30 3.06 -11.64 2.22
CA ILE A 30 2.29 -10.40 2.55
C ILE A 30 2.84 -9.70 3.80
N ASN A 31 3.48 -8.54 3.61
CA ASN A 31 3.98 -7.71 4.70
C ASN A 31 3.06 -6.51 4.96
N PHE A 32 2.33 -6.54 6.09
CA PHE A 32 1.64 -5.37 6.62
C PHE A 32 2.63 -4.52 7.43
N THR A 33 3.29 -3.57 6.78
CA THR A 33 4.19 -2.68 7.52
C THR A 33 3.37 -1.66 8.30
N GLY A 34 3.48 -1.68 9.63
CA GLY A 34 2.93 -0.60 10.50
C GLY A 34 3.60 0.77 10.26
N LYS A 35 4.64 0.83 9.41
CA LYS A 35 5.22 2.05 8.87
C LYS A 35 4.63 2.35 7.49
N TRP A 36 4.27 3.61 7.29
CA TRP A 36 3.88 4.17 5.99
C TRP A 36 4.97 3.91 4.96
N ARG A 37 4.64 3.18 3.88
CA ARG A 37 5.51 3.12 2.71
C ARG A 37 5.34 4.40 1.93
N LEU A 38 6.45 5.07 1.67
CA LEU A 38 6.49 6.34 0.98
C LEU A 38 6.90 6.08 -0.45
N TYR A 39 6.10 6.53 -1.39
CA TYR A 39 6.39 6.44 -2.81
C TYR A 39 6.66 7.83 -3.34
N PHE A 40 7.59 7.94 -4.29
CA PHE A 40 7.77 9.18 -5.03
C PHE A 40 6.63 9.33 -6.02
N ASP A 41 6.04 10.52 -6.07
CA ASP A 41 5.04 10.85 -7.07
C ASP A 41 5.66 10.71 -8.49
N PRO A 42 5.11 9.85 -9.36
CA PRO A 42 5.64 9.63 -10.69
C PRO A 42 5.52 10.86 -11.60
N SER A 43 4.73 11.89 -11.24
CA SER A 43 4.62 13.16 -11.96
C SER A 43 5.85 14.08 -11.84
N GLY A 44 6.90 13.64 -11.13
CA GLY A 44 8.22 14.28 -11.16
C GLY A 44 8.45 15.36 -10.11
N VAL A 45 7.44 15.66 -9.28
CA VAL A 45 7.65 16.46 -8.08
C VAL A 45 8.09 15.50 -6.97
N ARG A 46 9.16 15.81 -6.23
CA ARG A 46 9.68 14.99 -5.11
C ARG A 46 8.72 14.95 -3.89
N VAL A 47 7.41 14.95 -4.13
CA VAL A 47 6.39 14.73 -3.12
C VAL A 47 6.35 13.24 -2.82
N LYS A 48 6.45 12.90 -1.54
CA LYS A 48 6.23 11.54 -1.08
C LYS A 48 4.75 11.36 -0.78
N THR A 49 4.15 10.34 -1.35
CA THR A 49 2.78 9.92 -1.05
C THR A 49 2.79 8.60 -0.27
N ALA A 50 1.76 8.38 0.52
CA ALA A 50 1.52 7.13 1.24
C ALA A 50 0.05 6.74 1.10
N ALA A 51 -0.18 5.45 0.88
CA ALA A 51 -1.50 4.87 0.96
C ALA A 51 -1.94 4.74 2.42
N ASP A 52 -3.25 4.82 2.68
CA ASP A 52 -3.79 4.42 3.99
C ASP A 52 -3.39 2.99 4.34
N ILE A 53 -3.41 2.10 3.36
CA ILE A 53 -2.99 0.71 3.48
C ILE A 53 -2.32 0.29 2.17
N ALA A 54 -1.13 -0.28 2.29
CA ALA A 54 -0.41 -0.90 1.20
C ALA A 54 -0.14 -2.37 1.55
N ILE A 55 -0.50 -3.26 0.64
CA ILE A 55 -0.22 -4.69 0.75
C ILE A 55 0.87 -5.00 -0.26
N CYS A 56 2.04 -5.35 0.27
CA CYS A 56 3.23 -5.55 -0.54
C CYS A 56 3.64 -7.03 -0.55
N PRO A 57 4.04 -7.54 -1.72
CA PRO A 57 4.63 -8.86 -1.85
C PRO A 57 5.95 -8.93 -1.04
N ASN A 58 6.28 -10.11 -0.52
CA ASN A 58 7.61 -10.37 0.03
C ASN A 58 8.61 -10.35 -1.12
N ILE A 59 9.65 -9.54 -0.97
CA ILE A 59 10.69 -9.35 -1.99
C ILE A 59 11.31 -10.67 -2.45
N ASN A 60 11.42 -11.67 -1.56
CA ASN A 60 12.01 -12.98 -1.87
C ASN A 60 11.13 -13.83 -2.80
N LEU A 61 9.87 -13.43 -3.01
CA LEU A 61 8.88 -14.19 -3.77
C LEU A 61 8.46 -13.48 -5.07
N ILE A 62 9.08 -12.34 -5.35
CA ILE A 62 8.85 -11.60 -6.58
C ILE A 62 9.88 -12.08 -7.59
N GLN A 63 9.40 -12.64 -8.70
CA GLN A 63 10.25 -12.85 -9.87
C GLN A 63 10.62 -11.48 -10.46
N GLU A 64 11.88 -11.28 -10.80
CA GLU A 64 12.29 -10.14 -11.63
C GLU A 64 11.45 -10.18 -12.91
N PRO A 65 10.72 -9.10 -13.24
CA PRO A 65 9.82 -9.14 -14.37
C PRO A 65 10.61 -9.16 -15.67
N LEU A 66 10.16 -10.02 -16.57
CA LEU A 66 10.53 -9.97 -17.98
C LEU A 66 9.77 -8.80 -18.61
N ASN A 67 10.55 -7.81 -19.06
CA ASN A 67 10.17 -6.57 -19.74
C ASN A 67 8.67 -6.34 -20.10
N PRO A 68 8.10 -5.17 -19.73
CA PRO A 68 8.74 -4.07 -18.99
C PRO A 68 9.05 -4.45 -17.53
N GLY A 69 10.03 -3.76 -16.94
CA GLY A 69 10.45 -3.93 -15.55
C GLY A 69 9.30 -3.72 -14.55
N PRO A 70 9.49 -3.99 -13.24
CA PRO A 70 8.41 -3.87 -12.27
C PRO A 70 8.06 -2.38 -12.11
N PRO A 71 6.82 -2.05 -11.70
CA PRO A 71 6.51 -0.70 -11.25
C PRO A 71 7.55 -0.26 -10.19
N PRO A 72 7.93 1.03 -10.17
CA PRO A 72 8.95 1.53 -9.25
C PRO A 72 8.66 1.14 -7.81
N GLY A 73 9.71 0.76 -7.09
CA GLY A 73 9.61 0.47 -5.66
C GLY A 73 9.28 1.70 -4.82
N ASP A 74 9.07 1.47 -3.52
CA ASP A 74 8.95 2.57 -2.57
C ASP A 74 10.31 3.30 -2.38
N ALA A 75 10.32 4.40 -1.64
CA ALA A 75 11.51 5.22 -1.42
C ALA A 75 12.65 4.52 -0.65
N ASN A 76 12.46 3.28 -0.21
CA ASN A 76 13.50 2.43 0.39
C ASN A 76 13.79 1.19 -0.48
N ASP A 77 13.48 1.25 -1.78
CA ASP A 77 13.66 0.17 -2.76
C ASP A 77 12.86 -1.10 -2.46
N ASN A 78 11.83 -1.03 -1.61
CA ASN A 78 10.95 -2.18 -1.46
C ASN A 78 10.02 -2.32 -2.67
N PRO A 79 9.55 -3.53 -2.99
CA PRO A 79 8.67 -3.74 -4.13
C PRO A 79 7.40 -2.90 -4.08
N HIS A 80 6.92 -2.48 -5.25
CA HIS A 80 5.65 -1.76 -5.40
C HIS A 80 4.50 -2.55 -4.76
N ALA A 81 3.60 -1.85 -4.06
CA ALA A 81 2.44 -2.47 -3.48
C ALA A 81 1.58 -3.11 -4.59
N ARG A 82 0.98 -4.26 -4.29
CA ARG A 82 0.10 -4.97 -5.25
C ARG A 82 -1.37 -4.69 -4.98
N ILE A 83 -1.71 -4.32 -3.74
CA ILE A 83 -3.03 -3.83 -3.36
C ILE A 83 -2.84 -2.57 -2.55
N ILE A 84 -3.55 -1.52 -2.93
CA ILE A 84 -3.55 -0.22 -2.26
C ILE A 84 -4.99 0.10 -1.87
N VAL A 85 -5.18 0.60 -0.65
CA VAL A 85 -6.48 1.03 -0.13
C VAL A 85 -6.33 2.42 0.43
N GLU A 86 -7.23 3.31 0.01
CA GLU A 86 -7.44 4.64 0.57
C GLU A 86 -8.79 4.66 1.29
N LEU A 87 -8.85 5.26 2.48
CA LEU A 87 -10.07 5.31 3.28
C LEU A 87 -10.70 6.70 3.18
N ALA A 88 -11.91 6.77 2.63
CA ALA A 88 -12.72 7.98 2.66
C ALA A 88 -13.32 8.18 4.07
N VAL A 89 -12.73 9.07 4.87
CA VAL A 89 -13.26 9.43 6.20
C VAL A 89 -13.89 10.82 6.14
N CYS A 90 -13.16 11.78 5.62
CA CYS A 90 -13.62 13.16 5.38
C CYS A 90 -13.10 13.71 4.05
N GLU A 91 -12.28 12.94 3.35
CA GLU A 91 -11.64 13.30 2.10
C GLU A 91 -12.66 13.35 0.95
N ASP A 92 -12.41 14.26 0.01
CA ASP A 92 -13.20 14.36 -1.21
C ASP A 92 -12.99 13.12 -2.11
N MET A 93 -14.07 12.63 -2.71
CA MET A 93 -14.03 11.42 -3.53
C MET A 93 -13.24 11.60 -4.83
N ALA A 94 -13.30 12.77 -5.46
CA ALA A 94 -12.52 13.03 -6.67
C ALA A 94 -11.02 13.06 -6.35
N TYR A 95 -10.65 13.65 -5.21
CA TYR A 95 -9.29 13.58 -4.69
C TYR A 95 -8.81 12.14 -4.46
N LEU A 96 -9.64 11.28 -3.85
CA LEU A 96 -9.27 9.87 -3.63
C LEU A 96 -9.17 9.06 -4.92
N ILE A 97 -10.03 9.34 -5.90
CA ILE A 97 -9.95 8.72 -7.24
C ILE A 97 -8.64 9.11 -7.92
N GLU A 98 -8.32 10.40 -7.95
CA GLU A 98 -7.06 10.89 -8.53
C GLU A 98 -5.85 10.27 -7.82
N LYS A 99 -5.90 10.17 -6.48
CA LYS A 99 -4.84 9.52 -5.70
C LYS A 99 -4.71 8.04 -6.07
N CYS A 100 -5.81 7.32 -6.25
CA CYS A 100 -5.84 5.93 -6.70
C CYS A 100 -5.26 5.75 -8.10
N GLU A 101 -5.58 6.63 -9.05
CA GLU A 101 -5.06 6.58 -10.41
C GLU A 101 -3.54 6.78 -10.47
N LYS A 102 -2.99 7.66 -9.63
CA LYS A 102 -1.53 7.88 -9.52
C LYS A 102 -0.77 6.64 -9.07
N TRP A 103 -1.42 5.69 -8.38
CA TRP A 103 -0.79 4.44 -7.96
C TRP A 103 -0.62 3.41 -9.09
N LEU A 104 -1.28 3.63 -10.24
CA LEU A 104 -1.22 2.77 -11.42
C LEU A 104 -0.11 3.19 -12.42
N LEU A 105 0.50 4.35 -12.19
CA LEU A 105 1.62 4.90 -12.97
C LEU A 105 2.96 4.36 -12.46
#